data_AF-A0A538TDA8-F1
#
_entry.id   AF-A0A538TDA8-F1
#
_cell.length_a   1.000
_cell.length_b   1.000
_cell.length_c   1.000
_cell.angle_alpha   90.00
_cell.angle_beta   90.00
_cell.angle_gamma   90.00
#
_symmetry.space_group_name_H-M   'P 1'
#
loop_
_entity.id
_entity.type
_entity.pdbx_description
1 polymer ?
#
loop_
_entity_poly.entity_id
_entity_poly.type
_entity_poly.pdbx_seq_one_letter_code
_entity_poly.pdbx_strand_id
1 'polypeptide(L)' 'RKLARLEENIGAAAVELTPDNLREIDAAASTIKVQGARYPEHLEQLTGR' A
#
# COMPACT_ATOMS: atom_id res chain seq x y z
N ARG A 1 -19.23 -8.85 8.10
CA ARG A 1 -18.57 -7.68 7.46
C ARG A 1 -17.05 -7.85 7.30
N LYS A 2 -16.29 -8.33 8.29
CA LYS A 2 -14.84 -8.58 8.15
C LYS A 2 -14.49 -9.66 7.11
N LEU A 3 -15.29 -10.74 7.03
CA LEU A 3 -15.06 -11.83 6.07
C LEU A 3 -15.13 -11.36 4.61
N ALA A 4 -16.12 -10.53 4.25
CA ALA A 4 -16.23 -9.97 2.90
C ALA A 4 -15.00 -9.12 2.50
N ARG A 5 -14.38 -8.41 3.46
CA ARG A 5 -13.14 -7.65 3.20
C ARG A 5 -11.93 -8.56 3.03
N LEU A 6 -11.91 -9.69 3.74
CA LEU A 6 -10.88 -10.70 3.57
C LEU A 6 -10.98 -11.33 2.17
N GLU A 7 -12.18 -11.70 1.74
CA GLU A 7 -12.45 -12.26 0.41
C GLU A 7 -12.07 -11.28 -0.70
N GLU A 8 -12.44 -10.00 -0.56
CA GLU A 8 -12.04 -8.92 -1.48
C GLU A 8 -10.51 -8.77 -1.56
N ASN A 9 -9.83 -8.72 -0.42
CA ASN A 9 -8.37 -8.57 -0.37
C ASN A 9 -7.64 -9.77 -1.01
N ILE A 10 -8.15 -10.99 -0.84
CA ILE A 10 -7.60 -12.18 -1.49
C ILE A 10 -7.78 -12.08 -3.01
N GLY A 11 -8.93 -11.61 -3.48
CA GLY A 11 -9.21 -11.40 -4.90
C GLY A 11 -8.25 -10.42 -5.59
N ALA A 12 -7.68 -9.46 -4.85
CA ALA A 12 -6.73 -8.49 -5.39
C ALA A 12 -5.47 -9.16 -6.00
N ALA A 13 -5.10 -10.37 -5.57
CA ALA A 13 -3.97 -11.10 -6.12
C ALA A 13 -4.17 -11.54 -7.59
N ALA A 14 -5.41 -11.59 -8.05
CA ALA A 14 -5.76 -11.94 -9.44
C ALA A 14 -5.88 -10.70 -10.35
N VAL A 15 -5.70 -9.49 -9.83
CA VAL A 15 -5.80 -8.25 -10.61
C VAL A 15 -4.51 -8.04 -11.38
N GLU A 16 -4.61 -7.98 -12.71
CA GLU A 16 -3.51 -7.60 -13.59
C GLU A 16 -3.53 -6.09 -13.84
N LEU A 17 -2.40 -5.43 -13.67
CA LEU A 17 -2.23 -4.01 -13.95
C LEU A 17 -1.33 -3.84 -15.16
N THR A 18 -1.77 -3.03 -16.12
CA THR A 18 -0.92 -2.63 -17.23
C THR A 18 0.16 -1.65 -16.74
N PRO A 19 1.27 -1.48 -17.49
CA PRO A 19 2.27 -0.47 -17.16
C PRO A 19 1.68 0.94 -17.03
N ASP A 20 0.63 1.25 -17.78
CA ASP A 20 -0.03 2.56 -17.76
C ASP A 20 -0.82 2.74 -16.47
N ASN A 21 -1.56 1.72 -16.03
CA ASN A 21 -2.25 1.75 -14.74
C ASN A 21 -1.29 1.95 -13.58
N LEU A 22 -0.12 1.29 -13.60
CA LEU A 22 0.90 1.47 -12.57
C LEU A 22 1.41 2.91 -12.53
N ARG A 23 1.65 3.54 -13.69
CA ARG A 23 2.08 4.95 -13.75
C ARG A 23 1.02 5.91 -13.22
N GLU A 24 -0.24 5.68 -13.54
CA GLU A 24 -1.35 6.50 -13.04
C GLU A 24 -1.51 6.37 -11.52
N ILE A 25 -1.43 5.15 -10.98
CA ILE A 25 -1.49 4.90 -9.54
C ILE A 25 -0.33 5.58 -8.82
N ASP A 26 0.89 5.46 -9.33
CA ASP A 26 2.08 6.08 -8.74
C ASP A 26 1.99 7.61 -8.77
N ALA A 27 1.59 8.18 -9.91
CA ALA A 27 1.39 9.62 -10.04
C ALA A 27 0.36 10.14 -9.02
N ALA A 28 -0.78 9.48 -8.88
CA ALA A 28 -1.80 9.85 -7.90
C ALA A 28 -1.29 9.70 -6.46
N ALA A 29 -0.67 8.56 -6.14
CA ALA A 29 -0.18 8.25 -4.79
C ALA A 29 0.93 9.20 -4.34
N SER A 30 1.80 9.65 -5.25
CA SER A 30 2.91 10.56 -4.96
C SER A 30 2.45 11.92 -4.39
N THR A 31 1.21 12.32 -4.66
CA THR A 31 0.64 13.59 -4.17
C THR A 31 0.08 13.50 -2.76
N ILE A 32 -0.03 12.28 -2.20
CA ILE A 32 -0.64 12.04 -0.89
C ILE A 32 0.39 12.32 0.20
N LYS A 33 0.13 13.32 1.04
CA LYS A 33 0.92 13.57 2.24
C LYS A 33 0.63 12.50 3.30
N VAL A 34 1.56 11.56 3.49
CA VAL A 34 1.49 10.56 4.56
C VAL A 34 1.55 11.26 5.93
N GLN A 35 0.64 10.88 6.82
CA GLN A 35 0.56 11.40 8.18
C GLN A 35 1.07 10.34 9.16
N GLY A 36 1.95 10.76 10.07
CA GLY A 36 2.56 9.87 11.05
C GLY A 36 3.73 9.06 10.49
N ALA A 37 4.56 8.55 11.39
CA ALA A 37 5.66 7.65 11.07
C ALA A 37 5.17 6.20 10.95
N ARG A 38 5.83 5.38 10.14
CA ARG A 38 5.51 3.95 10.02
C ARG A 38 5.68 3.22 11.36
N TYR A 39 6.69 3.62 12.12
CA TYR A 39 6.95 3.15 13.48
C TYR A 39 7.39 4.32 14.37
N PRO A 40 7.27 4.19 15.70
CA PRO A 40 8.05 5.00 16.63
C PRO A 40 9.55 4.98 16.26
N GLU A 41 10.23 6.11 16.42
CA GLU A 41 11.62 6.33 15.94
C GLU A 41 12.60 5.22 16.34
N HIS A 42 12.55 4.76 17.60
CA HIS A 42 13.41 3.69 18.10
C HIS A 42 13.20 2.33 17.43
N LEU A 43 11.99 2.07 16.88
CA LEU A 43 11.68 0.85 16.13
C LEU A 43 12.02 1.02 14.65
N GLU A 44 11.85 2.22 14.09
CA GLU A 44 12.26 2.51 12.71
C GLU A 44 13.76 2.30 12.49
N GLN A 45 14.60 2.68 13.46
CA GLN A 45 16.06 2.45 13.44
C GLN A 45 16.46 0.96 13.36
N LEU A 46 15.55 0.05 13.70
CA LEU A 46 15.77 -1.40 13.63
C LEU A 46 15.35 -1.98 12.27
N THR A 47 14.64 -1.20 11.44
CA THR A 47 14.20 -1.61 10.09
C THR A 47 15.22 -1.18 9.05
N GLY A 48 15.63 -2.09 8.15
CA GLY A 48 16.63 -1.81 7.10
C GLY A 48 18.05 -2.32 7.38
N ARG A 49 18.23 -3.19 8.38
CA ARG A 49 19.42 -4.05 8.51
C ARG A 49 19.31 -5.27 7.61
#